data_AF-A0A4C2ENI4-F1
#
_entry.id   AF-A0A4C2ENI4-F1
#
_cell.length_a   1.000
_cell.length_b   1.000
_cell.length_c   1.000
_cell.angle_alpha   90.00
_cell.angle_beta   90.00
_cell.angle_gamma   90.00
#
_symmetry.space_group_name_H-M   'P 1'
#
loop_
_entity.id
_entity.type
_entity.pdbx_description
1 polymer ?
#
loop_
_entity_poly.entity_id
_entity_poly.type
_entity_poly.pdbx_seq_one_letter_code
_entity_poly.pdbx_strand_id
1 'polypeptide(L)'
;MESRADVAITEDSVDQGVIQLCAALAARDSGSARQALDLLRLAGEIAENQEAEVINEDHVDDARSQLEQERVEEGMRELTTHGRLALLAVISKAAKKETPCRTREIYEEYTTLCESSETESLGQRSLHNHLSDLRMLGILSAHENRSGSRGNYYNYELDVPFSSAIEAMSDVLRLTTKIDTIRDIASMNNVG
;
A
#
# COMPACT_ATOMS: atom_id res chain seq x y z
N MET A 1 25.07 14.11 10.01
CA MET A 1 25.37 15.24 9.09
C MET A 1 25.97 14.60 7.84
N GLU A 2 25.11 13.95 7.06
CA GLU A 2 25.52 12.96 6.06
C GLU A 2 25.22 13.46 4.65
N SER A 3 26.31 13.48 3.88
CA SER A 3 26.48 13.65 2.44
C SER A 3 25.25 14.10 1.63
N ARG A 4 25.19 15.39 1.32
CA ARG A 4 24.57 15.85 0.07
C ARG A 4 25.48 15.38 -1.07
N ALA A 5 25.18 14.21 -1.62
CA ALA A 5 25.54 13.92 -3.00
C ALA A 5 24.64 14.83 -3.86
N ASP A 6 25.17 16.02 -4.18
CA ASP A 6 24.59 16.89 -5.20
C ASP A 6 24.71 16.16 -6.54
N VAL A 7 23.65 15.46 -6.94
CA VAL A 7 23.48 15.00 -8.32
C VAL A 7 23.29 16.26 -9.15
N ALA A 8 24.36 16.69 -9.82
CA ALA A 8 24.32 17.82 -10.74
C ALA A 8 23.61 17.38 -12.03
N ILE A 9 22.28 17.49 -12.05
CA ILE A 9 21.49 17.33 -13.27
C ILE A 9 21.91 18.47 -14.21
N THR A 10 22.47 18.12 -15.37
CA THR A 10 22.85 19.12 -16.37
C THR A 10 21.60 19.46 -17.19
N GLU A 11 21.38 20.73 -17.56
CA GLU A 11 20.14 21.15 -18.25
C GLU A 11 19.89 20.40 -19.57
N ASP A 12 20.93 19.82 -20.19
CA ASP A 12 20.84 19.02 -21.43
C ASP A 12 20.44 17.56 -21.19
N SER A 13 20.39 17.07 -19.94
CA SER A 13 20.08 15.68 -19.60
C SER A 13 18.60 15.47 -19.21
N VAL A 14 17.72 16.45 -19.44
CA VAL A 14 16.31 16.40 -19.07
C VAL A 14 15.44 16.84 -20.23
N ASP A 15 14.45 16.02 -20.60
CA ASP A 15 13.53 16.33 -21.68
C ASP A 15 12.60 17.50 -21.33
N GLN A 16 12.15 18.20 -22.36
CA GLN A 16 11.36 19.42 -22.24
C GLN A 16 9.95 19.09 -21.73
N GLY A 17 9.75 19.22 -20.41
CA GLY A 17 8.46 18.95 -19.77
C GLY A 17 8.58 18.19 -18.46
N VAL A 18 9.68 17.47 -18.25
CA VAL A 18 9.90 16.60 -17.08
C VAL A 18 9.90 17.40 -15.77
N ILE A 19 10.55 18.56 -15.75
CA ILE A 19 10.55 19.42 -14.55
C ILE A 19 9.13 19.89 -14.23
N GLN A 20 8.35 20.28 -15.24
CA GLN A 20 6.95 20.68 -15.07
C GLN A 20 6.08 19.50 -14.62
N LEU A 21 6.31 18.31 -15.15
CA LEU A 21 5.62 17.08 -14.76
C LEU A 21 5.89 16.75 -13.29
N CYS A 22 7.16 16.72 -12.86
CA CYS A 22 7.52 16.48 -11.46
C CYS A 22 6.90 17.51 -10.52
N ALA A 23 6.91 18.79 -10.90
CA ALA A 23 6.29 19.86 -10.12
C ALA A 23 4.76 19.70 -10.04
N ALA A 24 4.10 19.33 -11.15
CA ALA A 24 2.66 19.12 -11.20
C ALA A 24 2.23 17.91 -10.36
N LEU A 25 2.97 16.80 -10.43
CA LEU A 25 2.72 15.60 -9.63
C LEU A 25 2.90 15.87 -8.13
N ALA A 26 3.99 16.53 -7.74
CA ALA A 26 4.22 16.91 -6.34
C ALA A 26 3.14 17.88 -5.82
N ALA A 27 2.66 18.80 -6.66
CA ALA A 27 1.58 19.72 -6.30
C ALA A 27 0.25 19.00 -6.06
N ARG A 28 -0.02 17.91 -6.78
CA ARG A 28 -1.25 17.11 -6.63
C ARG A 28 -1.28 16.33 -5.32
N ASP A 29 -0.15 15.77 -4.90
CA ASP A 29 -0.11 14.84 -3.77
C ASP A 29 0.09 15.55 -2.42
N SER A 30 1.04 16.49 -2.34
CA SER A 30 1.42 17.12 -1.06
C SER A 30 1.71 18.62 -1.14
N GLY A 31 1.96 19.17 -2.33
CA GLY A 31 2.37 20.57 -2.52
C GLY A 31 3.86 20.85 -2.26
N SER A 32 4.70 19.84 -2.06
CA SER A 32 6.09 20.03 -1.61
C SER A 32 7.11 20.01 -2.75
N ALA A 33 7.91 21.07 -2.85
CA ALA A 33 9.06 21.12 -3.77
C ALA A 33 10.10 20.01 -3.49
N ARG A 34 10.20 19.53 -2.24
CA ARG A 34 11.09 18.41 -1.90
C ARG A 34 10.65 17.14 -2.63
N GLN A 35 9.35 16.86 -2.68
CA GLN A 35 8.82 15.68 -3.36
C GLN A 35 9.07 15.73 -4.88
N ALA A 36 8.98 16.91 -5.48
CA ALA A 36 9.35 17.09 -6.89
C ALA A 36 10.83 16.79 -7.15
N LEU A 37 11.72 17.20 -6.23
CA LEU A 37 13.15 16.91 -6.31
C LEU A 37 13.46 15.42 -6.08
N ASP A 38 12.81 14.80 -5.09
CA ASP A 38 12.99 13.36 -4.81
C ASP A 38 12.52 12.52 -6.01
N LEU A 39 11.38 12.88 -6.62
CA LEU A 39 10.87 12.23 -7.82
C LEU A 39 11.80 12.40 -9.03
N LEU A 40 12.27 13.63 -9.28
CA LEU A 40 13.21 13.91 -10.37
C LEU A 40 14.54 13.19 -10.19
N ARG A 41 15.03 13.11 -8.95
CA ARG A 41 16.27 12.41 -8.62
C ARG A 41 16.14 10.93 -8.92
N LEU A 42 15.08 10.27 -8.46
CA LEU A 42 14.87 8.85 -8.74
C LEU A 42 14.67 8.58 -10.24
N ALA A 43 13.97 9.47 -10.96
CA ALA A 43 13.87 9.38 -12.41
C ALA A 43 15.24 9.47 -13.11
N GLY A 44 16.16 10.29 -12.58
CA GLY A 44 17.55 10.34 -13.02
C GLY A 44 18.33 9.06 -12.74
N GLU A 45 18.18 8.49 -11.54
CA GLU A 45 18.80 7.19 -11.18
C GLU A 45 18.27 6.06 -12.08
N ILE A 46 16.98 6.06 -12.43
CA ILE A 46 16.39 5.10 -13.37
C ILE A 46 16.94 5.31 -14.78
N ALA A 47 17.00 6.54 -15.27
CA ALA A 47 17.57 6.85 -16.59
C ALA A 47 19.03 6.38 -16.70
N GLU A 48 19.84 6.62 -15.66
CA GLU A 48 21.23 6.17 -15.59
C GLU A 48 21.32 4.63 -15.62
N ASN A 49 20.48 3.93 -14.86
CA ASN A 49 20.41 2.46 -14.86
C ASN A 49 19.97 1.88 -16.21
N GLN A 50 19.20 2.63 -16.99
CA GLN A 50 18.76 2.26 -18.34
C GLN A 50 19.73 2.72 -19.43
N GLU A 51 20.89 3.30 -19.07
CA GLU A 51 21.87 3.88 -19.99
C GLU A 51 21.27 4.96 -20.92
N ALA A 52 20.22 5.65 -20.46
CA ALA A 52 19.55 6.71 -21.20
C ALA A 52 20.28 8.05 -21.02
N GLU A 53 20.55 8.75 -22.12
CA GLU A 53 21.23 10.06 -22.09
C GLU A 53 20.35 11.20 -21.55
N VAL A 54 19.02 11.02 -21.60
CA VAL A 54 18.03 12.06 -21.24
C VAL A 54 16.93 11.47 -20.37
N ILE A 55 16.59 12.19 -19.29
CA ILE A 55 15.43 11.87 -18.44
C ILE A 55 14.16 12.28 -19.19
N ASN A 56 13.24 11.33 -19.42
CA ASN A 56 11.96 11.54 -20.09
C ASN A 56 10.77 11.27 -19.14
N GLU A 57 9.54 11.39 -19.64
CA GLU A 57 8.32 11.15 -18.85
C GLU A 57 8.19 9.70 -18.36
N ASP A 58 8.65 8.72 -19.13
CA ASP A 58 8.58 7.30 -18.76
C ASP A 58 9.41 7.03 -17.49
N HIS A 59 10.62 7.60 -17.38
CA HIS A 59 11.43 7.50 -16.17
C HIS A 59 10.76 8.15 -14.94
N VAL A 60 9.95 9.19 -15.14
CA VAL A 60 9.20 9.85 -14.06
C VAL A 60 8.04 8.97 -13.60
N ASP A 61 7.34 8.31 -14.53
CA ASP A 61 6.27 7.37 -14.19
C ASP A 61 6.81 6.11 -13.50
N ASP A 62 7.96 5.59 -13.93
CA ASP A 62 8.68 4.50 -13.26
C ASP A 62 9.10 4.92 -11.84
N ALA A 63 9.70 6.11 -11.69
CA ALA A 63 10.09 6.67 -10.39
C ALA A 63 8.87 6.81 -9.46
N ARG A 64 7.74 7.29 -9.98
CA ARG A 64 6.51 7.40 -9.18
C ARG A 64 6.05 6.04 -8.71
N SER A 65 6.01 5.06 -9.61
CA SER A 65 5.57 3.69 -9.30
C SER A 65 6.46 3.05 -8.24
N GLN A 66 7.79 3.25 -8.33
CA GLN A 66 8.74 2.76 -7.34
C GLN A 66 8.54 3.44 -5.96
N LEU A 67 8.39 4.77 -5.90
CA LEU A 67 8.10 5.47 -4.64
C LEU A 67 6.78 5.04 -4.00
N GLU A 68 5.75 4.79 -4.82
CA GLU A 68 4.47 4.27 -4.35
C GLU A 68 4.64 2.87 -3.74
N GLN A 69 5.38 1.98 -4.41
CA GLN A 69 5.67 0.64 -3.92
C GLN A 69 6.47 0.67 -2.61
N GLU A 70 7.53 1.48 -2.55
CA GLU A 70 8.35 1.64 -1.34
C GLU A 70 7.51 2.14 -0.15
N ARG A 71 6.63 3.13 -0.38
CA ARG A 71 5.71 3.64 0.64
C ARG A 71 4.71 2.59 1.11
N VAL A 72 4.19 1.77 0.21
CA VAL A 72 3.28 0.66 0.54
C VAL A 72 3.99 -0.38 1.39
N GLU A 73 5.21 -0.77 1.02
CA GLU A 73 6.03 -1.73 1.78
C GLU A 73 6.38 -1.22 3.18
N GLU A 74 6.86 0.02 3.28
CA GLU A 74 7.15 0.67 4.57
C GLU A 74 5.89 0.78 5.42
N GLY A 75 4.78 1.22 4.83
CA GLY A 75 3.48 1.31 5.49
C GLY A 75 3.03 -0.02 6.09
N MET A 76 3.24 -1.15 5.38
CA MET A 76 2.94 -2.49 5.91
C MET A 76 3.86 -2.90 7.07
N ARG A 77 5.16 -2.58 6.99
CA ARG A 77 6.14 -2.89 8.06
C ARG A 77 5.82 -2.14 9.35
N GLU A 78 5.43 -0.88 9.23
CA GLU A 78 5.18 0.02 10.36
C GLU A 78 3.78 -0.10 10.99
N LEU A 79 2.92 -1.01 10.48
CA LEU A 79 1.59 -1.19 11.02
C LEU A 79 1.60 -1.51 12.52
N THR A 80 0.72 -0.82 13.25
CA THR A 80 0.38 -1.15 14.64
C THR A 80 -0.19 -2.57 14.72
N THR A 81 -0.21 -3.17 15.92
CA THR A 81 -0.80 -4.50 16.15
C THR A 81 -2.21 -4.62 15.57
N HIS A 82 -3.07 -3.62 15.78
CA HIS A 82 -4.43 -3.63 15.22
C HIS A 82 -4.49 -3.33 13.73
N GLY A 83 -3.56 -2.53 13.19
CA GLY A 83 -3.41 -2.37 11.74
C GLY A 83 -3.06 -3.70 11.06
N ARG A 84 -2.14 -4.47 11.65
CA ARG A 84 -1.78 -5.82 11.17
C ARG A 84 -2.95 -6.80 11.26
N LEU A 85 -3.68 -6.82 12.39
CA LEU A 85 -4.86 -7.67 12.55
C LEU A 85 -5.99 -7.28 11.58
N ALA A 86 -6.18 -5.99 11.30
CA ALA A 86 -7.14 -5.50 10.31
C ALA A 86 -6.77 -5.94 8.90
N LEU A 87 -5.49 -5.80 8.52
CA LEU A 87 -4.98 -6.27 7.24
C LEU A 87 -5.12 -7.80 7.12
N LEU A 88 -4.74 -8.55 8.16
CA LEU A 88 -4.86 -10.01 8.17
C LEU A 88 -6.31 -10.49 8.04
N ALA A 89 -7.28 -9.75 8.57
CA ALA A 89 -8.69 -10.05 8.37
C ALA A 89 -9.08 -9.95 6.89
N VAL A 90 -8.61 -8.90 6.18
CA VAL A 90 -8.84 -8.76 4.74
C VAL A 90 -8.09 -9.82 3.95
N ILE A 91 -6.84 -10.13 4.30
CA ILE A 91 -6.06 -11.22 3.67
C ILE A 91 -6.78 -12.56 3.85
N SER A 92 -7.30 -12.87 5.04
CA SER A 92 -8.07 -14.10 5.29
C SER A 92 -9.32 -14.17 4.40
N LYS A 93 -10.05 -13.06 4.25
CA LYS A 93 -11.20 -12.97 3.32
C LYS A 93 -10.77 -13.15 1.86
N ALA A 94 -9.66 -12.54 1.44
CA ALA A 94 -9.13 -12.69 0.09
C ALA A 94 -8.73 -14.14 -0.21
N ALA A 95 -8.06 -14.82 0.73
CA ALA A 95 -7.71 -16.24 0.61
C ALA A 95 -8.95 -17.13 0.42
N LYS A 96 -10.07 -16.78 1.05
CA LYS A 96 -11.37 -17.46 0.92
C LYS A 96 -12.16 -17.05 -0.33
N LYS A 97 -11.64 -16.13 -1.16
CA LYS A 97 -12.35 -15.48 -2.29
C LYS A 97 -13.64 -14.78 -1.87
N GLU A 98 -13.63 -14.18 -0.69
CA GLU A 98 -14.76 -13.45 -0.11
C GLU A 98 -14.62 -11.92 -0.28
N THR A 99 -13.58 -11.42 -0.97
CA THR A 99 -13.40 -10.00 -1.28
C THR A 99 -13.94 -9.65 -2.69
N PRO A 100 -14.39 -8.39 -2.93
CA PRO A 100 -14.46 -7.29 -1.98
C PRO A 100 -15.60 -7.46 -0.97
N CYS A 101 -15.36 -7.18 0.32
CA CYS A 101 -16.31 -7.43 1.42
C CYS A 101 -16.56 -6.21 2.30
N ARG A 102 -17.69 -6.20 3.01
CA ARG A 102 -18.11 -5.06 3.85
C ARG A 102 -17.30 -4.99 5.14
N THR A 103 -17.19 -3.79 5.71
CA THR A 103 -16.59 -3.57 7.04
C THR A 103 -17.12 -4.52 8.12
N ARG A 104 -18.42 -4.89 8.07
CA ARG A 104 -19.01 -5.84 9.04
C ARG A 104 -18.38 -7.23 8.94
N GLU A 105 -18.19 -7.73 7.74
CA GLU A 105 -17.62 -9.06 7.49
C GLU A 105 -16.13 -9.11 7.84
N ILE A 106 -15.44 -8.00 7.61
CA ILE A 106 -14.05 -7.81 8.04
C ILE A 106 -13.97 -7.74 9.56
N TYR A 107 -14.92 -7.06 10.22
CA TYR A 107 -14.98 -6.97 11.68
C TYR A 107 -15.14 -8.33 12.36
N GLU A 108 -16.01 -9.19 11.82
CA GLU A 108 -16.20 -10.56 12.32
C GLU A 108 -14.89 -11.36 12.24
N GLU A 109 -14.21 -11.34 11.09
CA GLU A 109 -12.92 -12.03 10.92
C GLU A 109 -11.83 -11.43 11.83
N TYR A 110 -11.76 -10.10 11.93
CA TYR A 110 -10.84 -9.39 12.81
C TYR A 110 -11.02 -9.79 14.28
N THR A 111 -12.26 -9.87 14.78
CA THR A 111 -12.53 -10.28 16.16
C THR A 111 -12.07 -11.72 16.41
N THR A 112 -12.34 -12.64 15.48
CA THR A 112 -11.82 -14.02 15.57
C THR A 112 -10.30 -14.07 15.60
N LEU A 113 -9.63 -13.23 14.80
CA LEU A 113 -8.16 -13.13 14.80
C LEU A 113 -7.63 -12.55 16.11
N CYS A 114 -8.27 -11.52 16.66
CA CYS A 114 -7.93 -10.94 17.97
C CYS A 114 -8.02 -11.99 19.09
N GLU A 115 -9.11 -12.75 19.14
CA GLU A 115 -9.30 -13.85 20.11
C GLU A 115 -8.18 -14.89 19.99
N SER A 116 -7.86 -15.31 18.77
CA SER A 116 -6.79 -16.29 18.54
C SER A 116 -5.38 -15.77 18.85
N SER A 117 -5.22 -14.44 18.93
CA SER A 117 -3.95 -13.76 19.23
C SER A 117 -3.86 -13.28 20.68
N GLU A 118 -4.82 -13.64 21.53
CA GLU A 118 -4.94 -13.16 22.91
C GLU A 118 -4.87 -11.62 23.00
N THR A 119 -5.46 -10.94 22.01
CA THR A 119 -5.48 -9.49 21.90
C THR A 119 -6.91 -8.99 22.08
N GLU A 120 -7.11 -7.95 22.89
CA GLU A 120 -8.45 -7.35 23.06
C GLU A 120 -8.89 -6.68 21.75
N SER A 121 -10.07 -7.04 21.25
CA SER A 121 -10.59 -6.45 20.01
C SER A 121 -11.00 -4.99 20.22
N LEU A 122 -10.71 -4.14 19.24
CA LEU A 122 -11.26 -2.79 19.18
C LEU A 122 -12.69 -2.83 18.65
N GLY A 123 -13.48 -1.80 18.96
CA GLY A 123 -14.80 -1.63 18.38
C GLY A 123 -14.77 -1.36 16.87
N GLN A 124 -15.89 -1.62 16.19
CA GLN A 124 -16.01 -1.54 14.72
C GLN A 124 -15.61 -0.18 14.13
N ARG A 125 -15.85 0.93 14.85
CA ARG A 125 -15.43 2.27 14.41
C ARG A 125 -13.91 2.42 14.36
N SER A 126 -13.19 1.88 15.35
CA SER A 126 -11.73 1.93 15.36
C SER A 126 -11.15 1.02 14.28
N LEU A 127 -11.74 -0.15 14.04
CA LEU A 127 -11.37 -0.99 12.89
C LEU A 127 -11.55 -0.23 11.57
N HIS A 128 -12.68 0.46 11.39
CA HIS A 128 -12.91 1.27 10.18
C HIS A 128 -11.81 2.34 9.98
N ASN A 129 -11.30 2.95 11.05
CA ASN A 129 -10.17 3.88 10.94
C ASN A 129 -8.93 3.15 10.41
N HIS A 130 -8.59 1.98 10.94
CA HIS A 130 -7.48 1.18 10.41
C HIS A 130 -7.67 0.79 8.95
N LEU A 131 -8.88 0.42 8.52
CA LEU A 131 -9.17 0.13 7.11
C LEU A 131 -9.04 1.39 6.23
N SER A 132 -9.36 2.56 6.78
CA SER A 132 -9.19 3.85 6.08
C SER A 132 -7.71 4.22 5.95
N ASP A 133 -6.92 3.98 6.98
CA ASP A 133 -5.47 4.19 6.97
C ASP A 133 -4.79 3.25 5.98
N LEU A 134 -5.14 1.96 6.00
CA LEU A 134 -4.65 0.96 5.02
C LEU A 134 -5.02 1.35 3.58
N ARG A 135 -6.21 1.93 3.36
CA ARG A 135 -6.59 2.47 2.06
C ARG A 135 -5.76 3.69 1.67
N MET A 136 -5.50 4.59 2.61
CA MET A 136 -4.67 5.78 2.37
C MET A 136 -3.23 5.39 2.02
N LEU A 137 -2.72 4.32 2.61
CA LEU A 137 -1.41 3.77 2.28
C LEU A 137 -1.35 3.10 0.91
N GLY A 138 -2.49 2.82 0.26
CA GLY A 138 -2.55 2.06 -0.99
C GLY A 138 -2.45 0.54 -0.80
N ILE A 139 -2.65 0.05 0.44
CA ILE A 139 -2.64 -1.40 0.73
C ILE A 139 -4.00 -2.02 0.42
N LEU A 140 -5.07 -1.26 0.66
CA LEU A 140 -6.45 -1.66 0.37
C LEU A 140 -7.10 -0.71 -0.63
N SER A 141 -8.00 -1.23 -1.44
CA SER A 141 -8.95 -0.43 -2.20
C SER A 141 -10.34 -0.54 -1.58
N ALA A 142 -11.20 0.45 -1.84
CA ALA A 142 -12.54 0.45 -1.31
C ALA A 142 -13.56 0.96 -2.35
N HIS A 143 -14.59 0.17 -2.60
CA HIS A 143 -15.68 0.50 -3.51
C HIS A 143 -16.89 1.00 -2.72
N GLU A 144 -17.26 2.27 -2.93
CA GLU A 144 -18.47 2.84 -2.32
C GLU A 144 -19.72 2.28 -3.03
N ASN A 145 -20.57 1.61 -2.27
CA ASN A 145 -21.87 1.18 -2.76
C ASN A 145 -22.92 2.24 -2.46
N ARG A 146 -23.35 2.95 -3.50
CA ARG A 146 -24.43 3.94 -3.41
C ARG A 146 -25.78 3.25 -3.56
N SER A 147 -26.21 2.51 -2.54
CA SER A 147 -27.58 2.00 -2.47
C SER A 147 -28.47 3.01 -1.72
N GLY A 148 -29.13 3.87 -2.49
CA GLY A 148 -29.80 5.10 -2.03
C GLY A 148 -30.67 5.03 -0.76
N SER A 149 -31.25 3.87 -0.39
CA SER A 149 -32.16 3.76 0.78
C SER A 149 -31.54 3.17 2.05
N ARG A 150 -30.35 2.54 2.00
CA ARG A 150 -29.76 1.82 3.15
C ARG A 150 -28.46 2.44 3.68
N GLY A 151 -28.10 3.63 3.17
CA GLY A 151 -26.85 4.32 3.48
C GLY A 151 -25.69 3.83 2.61
N ASN A 152 -24.63 4.64 2.55
CA ASN A 152 -23.40 4.31 1.83
C ASN A 152 -22.58 3.34 2.67
N TYR A 153 -22.04 2.30 2.04
CA TYR A 153 -21.09 1.39 2.67
C TYR A 153 -19.92 1.10 1.71
N TYR A 154 -18.76 0.80 2.28
CA TYR A 154 -17.57 0.43 1.54
C TYR A 154 -17.41 -1.09 1.52
N ASN A 155 -17.08 -1.63 0.35
CA ASN A 155 -16.49 -2.97 0.25
C ASN A 155 -14.98 -2.82 0.06
N TYR A 156 -14.18 -3.60 0.79
CA TYR A 156 -12.72 -3.55 0.75
C TYR A 156 -12.13 -4.81 0.14
N GLU A 157 -11.01 -4.64 -0.55
CA GLU A 157 -10.13 -5.70 -1.06
C GLU A 157 -8.68 -5.24 -1.02
N LEU A 158 -7.75 -6.17 -1.25
CA LEU A 158 -6.33 -5.84 -1.37
C LEU A 158 -6.09 -5.06 -2.66
N ASP A 159 -5.32 -3.98 -2.58
CA ASP A 159 -4.81 -3.23 -3.75
C ASP A 159 -3.36 -3.62 -4.09
N VAL A 160 -2.80 -4.55 -3.30
CA VAL A 160 -1.46 -5.11 -3.41
C VAL A 160 -1.54 -6.61 -3.67
N PRO A 161 -0.47 -7.23 -4.22
CA PRO A 161 -0.41 -8.68 -4.36
C PRO A 161 -0.64 -9.40 -3.02
N PHE A 162 -1.41 -10.49 -3.04
CA PHE A 162 -1.70 -11.26 -1.84
C PHE A 162 -0.41 -11.76 -1.18
N SER A 163 0.51 -12.28 -1.99
CA SER A 163 1.86 -12.70 -1.59
C SER A 163 2.63 -11.64 -0.81
N SER A 164 2.69 -10.40 -1.31
CA SER A 164 3.36 -9.29 -0.62
C SER A 164 2.69 -8.97 0.73
N ALA A 165 1.35 -8.96 0.76
CA ALA A 165 0.59 -8.67 1.97
C ALA A 165 0.78 -9.75 3.06
N ILE A 166 0.76 -11.03 2.70
CA ILE A 166 0.95 -12.13 3.65
C ILE A 166 2.41 -12.24 4.13
N GLU A 167 3.37 -11.96 3.25
CA GLU A 167 4.79 -11.93 3.61
C GLU A 167 5.06 -10.85 4.66
N ALA A 168 4.55 -9.63 4.46
CA ALA A 168 4.70 -8.54 5.41
C ALA A 168 4.14 -8.88 6.81
N MET A 169 3.16 -9.78 6.90
CA MET A 169 2.56 -10.22 8.17
C MET A 169 3.30 -11.41 8.82
N SER A 170 4.26 -12.05 8.13
CA SER A 170 4.88 -13.30 8.57
C SER A 170 5.77 -13.17 9.81
N ASP A 171 6.32 -11.98 10.05
CA ASP A 171 7.19 -11.70 11.21
C ASP A 171 6.40 -11.50 12.52
N VAL A 172 5.07 -11.59 12.48
CA VAL A 172 4.23 -11.46 13.68
C VAL A 172 4.28 -12.76 14.49
N LEU A 173 5.22 -12.82 15.43
CA LEU A 173 5.54 -13.95 16.33
C LEU A 173 4.37 -14.64 17.06
N ARG A 174 3.15 -14.08 17.03
CA ARG A 174 1.96 -14.62 17.69
C ARG A 174 0.91 -15.20 16.73
N LEU A 175 1.11 -15.11 15.42
CA LEU A 175 0.11 -15.46 14.42
C LEU A 175 0.58 -16.50 13.39
N THR A 176 1.78 -17.05 13.55
CA THR A 176 2.41 -17.95 12.57
C THR A 176 1.49 -19.11 12.14
N THR A 177 0.86 -19.81 13.09
CA THR A 177 -0.07 -20.92 12.78
C THR A 177 -1.30 -20.48 11.98
N LYS A 178 -1.80 -19.25 12.21
CA LYS A 178 -2.95 -18.71 11.47
C LYS A 178 -2.53 -18.24 10.08
N ILE A 179 -1.36 -17.63 9.97
CA ILE A 179 -0.75 -17.24 8.70
C ILE A 179 -0.56 -18.48 7.81
N ASP A 180 -0.08 -19.58 8.38
CA ASP A 180 0.06 -20.84 7.65
C ASP A 180 -1.30 -21.40 7.20
N THR A 181 -2.31 -21.36 8.07
CA THR A 181 -3.68 -21.75 7.70
C THR A 181 -4.23 -20.90 6.55
N ILE A 182 -3.98 -19.58 6.56
CA ILE A 182 -4.43 -18.66 5.50
C ILE A 182 -3.70 -18.98 4.19
N ARG A 183 -2.40 -19.28 4.23
CA ARG A 183 -1.62 -19.71 3.07
C ARG A 183 -2.15 -21.02 2.48
N ASP A 184 -2.48 -21.99 3.31
CA ASP A 184 -3.05 -23.26 2.87
C ASP A 184 -4.38 -23.04 2.13
N ILE A 185 -5.27 -22.21 2.70
CA ILE A 185 -6.54 -21.86 2.06
C ILE A 185 -6.32 -21.15 0.71
N ALA A 186 -5.39 -20.18 0.67
CA ALA A 186 -5.07 -19.45 -0.56
C ALA A 186 -4.54 -20.39 -1.66
N SER A 187 -3.67 -21.33 -1.31
CA SER A 187 -3.15 -22.37 -2.20
C SER A 187 -4.28 -23.26 -2.75
N MET A 188 -5.18 -23.74 -1.88
CA MET A 188 -6.35 -24.53 -2.30
C MET A 188 -7.28 -23.78 -3.25
N ASN A 189 -7.34 -22.45 -3.11
CA ASN A 189 -8.20 -21.59 -3.91
C ASN A 189 -7.50 -20.96 -5.13
N ASN A 190 -6.20 -21.20 -5.37
CA ASN A 190 -5.41 -20.52 -6.41
C ASN A 190 -5.45 -18.99 -6.29
N VAL A 191 -5.21 -18.46 -5.09
CA VAL A 191 -5.02 -17.03 -4.81
C VAL A 191 -3.52 -16.78 -4.62
N GLY A 192 -2.93 -15.85 -5.39
CA GLY A 192 -1.49 -15.53 -5.41
C GLY A 192 -1.21 -14.04 -5.24
#